data_AF-A0A1H0L5Y0-F1
#
_entry.id   AF-A0A1H0L5Y0-F1
#
_cell.length_a   1.000
_cell.length_b   1.000
_cell.length_c   1.000
_cell.angle_alpha   90.00
_cell.angle_beta   90.00
_cell.angle_gamma   90.00
#
_symmetry.space_group_name_H-M   'P 1'
#
loop_
_entity.id
_entity.type
_entity.pdbx_description
1 polymer ?
#
loop_
_entity_poly.entity_id
_entity_poly.type
_entity_poly.pdbx_seq_one_letter_code
_entity_poly.pdbx_strand_id
1 'polypeptide(L)'
;MEYCTRVKKQKLIIATAKATKLDTVKTETILDFLTFKGKETDLWCHPLVETEPGKYCMLTSALSSPVLTRVVENWLTALKIEMTEKGYQYEKTSLDELNSHLENNPLVQNYEKATTKIIKVNGTKEEIDIIFRVGSSVLIGEAKSIVTTDSPISYYRAIKTLEGAAEQVKRKTEFVKQNLEEIFKKLDWKTDHKDINTIIPFIINSNKIYSGFSIKDVPIVDDKIICRYFESGEFPIFSIPENKKMRHIAWFDIYKTEQELESNIGKYLESPPQILADQKNFEYKTAQIPCINEDSYKLAYTRLMPKTFDIESILKKQHPFEIKKIDNIEEYISQVQAII
;
A
#
# COMPACT_ATOMS: atom_id res chain seq x y z
N MET A 1 -10.23 29.59 22.43
CA MET A 1 -9.74 28.71 23.53
C MET A 1 -10.86 28.11 24.39
N GLU A 2 -12.11 28.52 24.19
CA GLU A 2 -13.29 28.10 24.98
C GLU A 2 -13.72 26.63 24.76
N TYR A 3 -13.33 26.04 23.62
CA TYR A 3 -13.75 24.69 23.20
C TYR A 3 -12.67 23.61 23.34
N CYS A 4 -11.54 23.90 23.99
CA CYS A 4 -10.46 22.91 24.19
C CYS A 4 -10.41 22.47 25.66
N THR A 5 -10.59 21.17 25.90
CA THR A 5 -10.59 20.59 27.25
C THR A 5 -9.24 20.80 27.92
N ARG A 6 -9.24 21.50 29.07
CA ARG A 6 -8.05 21.74 29.89
C ARG A 6 -8.06 20.85 31.13
N VAL A 7 -6.90 20.29 31.45
CA VAL A 7 -6.71 19.43 32.64
C VAL A 7 -5.43 19.82 33.38
N LYS A 8 -5.47 19.78 34.71
CA LYS A 8 -4.26 19.95 35.54
C LYS A 8 -3.35 18.73 35.38
N LYS A 9 -2.05 18.92 35.11
CA LYS A 9 -1.05 17.85 34.92
C LYS A 9 -1.12 16.79 36.03
N GLN A 10 -1.09 17.20 37.29
CA GLN A 10 -1.18 16.28 38.44
C GLN A 10 -2.47 15.45 38.46
N LYS A 11 -3.62 16.05 38.11
CA LYS A 11 -4.89 15.31 38.06
C LYS A 11 -4.88 14.28 36.92
N LEU A 12 -4.29 14.63 35.78
CA LEU A 12 -4.13 13.71 34.66
C LEU A 12 -3.21 12.54 35.03
N ILE A 13 -2.06 12.81 35.67
CA ILE A 13 -1.14 11.75 36.15
C ILE A 13 -1.87 10.77 37.07
N ILE A 14 -2.56 11.27 38.10
CA ILE A 14 -3.28 10.41 39.07
C ILE A 14 -4.38 9.59 38.37
N ALA A 15 -5.17 10.24 37.51
CA ALA A 15 -6.26 9.56 36.80
C ALA A 15 -5.75 8.48 35.86
N THR A 16 -4.71 8.77 35.07
CA THR A 16 -4.09 7.83 34.13
C THR A 16 -3.40 6.68 34.86
N ALA A 17 -2.66 6.95 35.95
CA ALA A 17 -2.03 5.91 36.77
C ALA A 17 -3.08 4.95 37.34
N LYS A 18 -4.21 5.48 37.84
CA LYS A 18 -5.32 4.66 38.33
C LYS A 18 -5.97 3.82 37.23
N ALA A 19 -6.19 4.40 36.04
CA ALA A 19 -6.84 3.72 34.92
C ALA A 19 -5.96 2.62 34.31
N THR A 20 -4.66 2.88 34.19
CA THR A 20 -3.68 1.97 33.56
C THR A 20 -3.03 0.99 34.55
N LYS A 21 -3.18 1.24 35.85
CA LYS A 21 -2.49 0.53 36.95
C LYS A 21 -0.96 0.64 36.87
N LEU A 22 -0.45 1.67 36.20
CA LEU A 22 0.98 2.01 36.17
C LEU A 22 1.35 2.86 37.40
N ASP A 23 2.61 2.82 37.80
CA ASP A 23 3.12 3.72 38.83
C ASP A 23 3.10 5.17 38.34
N THR A 24 2.99 6.11 39.29
CA THR A 24 2.85 7.54 38.98
C THR A 24 4.08 8.12 38.29
N VAL A 25 5.28 7.62 38.59
CA VAL A 25 6.53 8.08 37.97
C VAL A 25 6.58 7.69 36.50
N LYS A 26 6.27 6.42 36.16
CA LYS A 26 6.14 5.98 34.76
C LYS A 26 5.03 6.72 34.03
N THR A 27 3.90 6.94 34.69
CA THR A 27 2.78 7.66 34.10
C THR A 27 3.18 9.10 33.75
N GLU A 28 3.90 9.78 34.64
CA GLU A 28 4.43 11.12 34.37
C GLU A 28 5.39 11.10 33.18
N THR A 29 6.33 10.15 33.12
CA THR A 29 7.24 9.98 31.98
C THR A 29 6.49 9.77 30.66
N ILE A 30 5.42 8.96 30.66
CA ILE A 30 4.60 8.72 29.47
C ILE A 30 3.88 10.01 29.04
N LEU A 31 3.27 10.74 29.98
CA LEU A 31 2.58 11.99 29.65
C LEU A 31 3.56 13.06 29.16
N ASP A 32 4.76 13.13 29.72
CA ASP A 32 5.81 14.05 29.27
C ASP A 32 6.38 13.65 27.90
N PHE A 33 6.42 12.35 27.60
CA PHE A 33 6.71 11.85 26.25
C PHE A 33 5.60 12.24 25.27
N LEU A 34 4.33 12.11 25.64
CA LEU A 34 3.17 12.48 24.79
C LEU A 34 2.94 13.99 24.68
N THR A 35 3.75 14.81 25.34
CA THR A 35 3.64 16.27 25.32
C THR A 35 4.37 16.85 24.11
N PHE A 36 3.66 17.63 23.31
CA PHE A 36 4.19 18.38 22.17
C PHE A 36 5.19 19.44 22.65
N LYS A 37 6.40 19.40 22.08
CA LYS A 37 7.52 20.31 22.41
C LYS A 37 7.89 21.27 21.30
N GLY A 38 7.05 21.37 20.26
CA GLY A 38 7.30 22.25 19.11
C GLY A 38 7.95 21.52 17.93
N LYS A 39 8.94 22.15 17.30
CA LYS A 39 9.42 21.86 15.93
C LYS A 39 9.83 20.40 15.65
N GLU A 40 10.25 19.66 16.66
CA GLU A 40 10.73 18.28 16.50
C GLU A 40 9.65 17.21 16.78
N THR A 41 8.48 17.62 17.29
CA THR A 41 7.39 16.72 17.64
C THR A 41 6.19 16.97 16.74
N ASP A 42 5.53 15.91 16.30
CA ASP A 42 4.26 16.01 15.56
C ASP A 42 3.08 16.06 16.54
N LEU A 43 2.17 17.04 16.38
CA LEU A 43 1.05 17.27 17.30
C LEU A 43 0.03 16.11 17.31
N TRP A 44 -0.11 15.36 16.21
CA TRP A 44 -0.97 14.17 16.17
C TRP A 44 -0.37 12.98 16.91
N CYS A 45 0.97 12.93 17.01
CA CYS A 45 1.68 11.89 17.74
C CYS A 45 1.94 12.27 19.22
N HIS A 46 1.85 13.56 19.53
CA HIS A 46 2.09 14.15 20.86
C HIS A 46 0.92 15.06 21.23
N PRO A 47 -0.26 14.49 21.57
CA PRO A 47 -1.52 15.23 21.61
C PRO A 47 -1.73 16.11 22.85
N LEU A 48 -0.74 16.18 23.75
CA LEU A 48 -0.80 17.02 24.94
C LEU A 48 -0.02 18.31 24.70
N VAL A 49 -0.64 19.46 24.96
CA VAL A 49 -0.01 20.78 24.82
C VAL A 49 -0.01 21.46 26.17
N GLU A 50 1.17 21.78 26.71
CA GLU A 50 1.27 22.61 27.90
C GLU A 50 1.09 24.09 27.51
N THR A 51 -0.07 24.66 27.85
CA THR A 51 -0.38 26.06 27.53
C THR A 51 -0.01 27.02 28.66
N GLU A 52 0.03 26.49 29.89
CA GLU A 52 0.42 27.19 31.11
C GLU A 52 1.13 26.19 32.03
N PRO A 53 2.05 26.61 32.92
CA PRO A 53 2.73 25.69 33.83
C PRO A 53 1.76 24.78 34.59
N GLY A 54 1.89 23.47 34.39
CA GLY A 54 1.08 22.44 35.05
C GLY A 54 -0.35 22.29 34.51
N LYS A 55 -0.68 22.86 33.34
CA LYS A 55 -1.97 22.66 32.67
C LYS A 55 -1.80 22.18 31.23
N TYR A 56 -2.43 21.06 30.93
CA TYR A 56 -2.49 20.50 29.59
C TYR A 56 -3.79 20.86 28.89
N CYS A 57 -3.68 21.23 27.62
CA CYS A 57 -4.73 21.16 26.63
C CYS A 57 -4.59 19.84 25.86
N MET A 58 -5.69 19.16 25.60
CA MET A 58 -5.70 17.89 24.88
C MET A 58 -6.26 18.06 23.48
N LEU A 59 -5.54 17.57 22.47
CA LEU A 59 -6.06 17.46 21.11
C LEU A 59 -6.94 16.20 21.02
N THR A 60 -8.23 16.37 21.32
CA THR A 60 -9.20 15.25 21.40
C THR A 60 -9.26 14.44 20.11
N SER A 61 -9.21 15.09 18.94
CA SER A 61 -9.21 14.41 17.63
C SER A 61 -8.02 13.47 17.44
N ALA A 62 -6.83 13.86 17.87
CA ALA A 62 -5.64 13.01 17.80
C ALA A 62 -5.70 11.84 18.79
N LEU A 63 -6.39 12.00 19.92
CA LEU A 63 -6.62 10.92 20.89
C LEU A 63 -7.73 9.95 20.45
N SER A 64 -8.80 10.45 19.84
CA SER A 64 -9.99 9.65 19.50
C SER A 64 -9.88 8.96 18.14
N SER A 65 -9.12 9.53 17.21
CA SER A 65 -9.05 9.05 15.83
C SER A 65 -7.65 9.22 15.23
N PRO A 66 -6.59 8.69 15.88
CA PRO A 66 -5.24 8.73 15.32
C PRO A 66 -5.10 7.78 14.11
N VAL A 67 -4.19 8.13 13.21
CA VAL A 67 -3.59 7.15 12.30
C VAL A 67 -2.56 6.35 13.11
N LEU A 68 -2.99 5.25 13.72
CA LEU A 68 -2.20 4.50 14.71
C LEU A 68 -0.81 4.11 14.20
N THR A 69 -0.70 3.67 12.95
CA THR A 69 0.59 3.28 12.34
C THR A 69 1.57 4.46 12.32
N ARG A 70 1.11 5.65 11.92
CA ARG A 70 1.93 6.87 11.96
C ARG A 70 2.38 7.19 13.38
N VAL A 71 1.47 7.11 14.34
CA VAL A 71 1.78 7.44 15.74
C VAL A 71 2.90 6.53 16.26
N VAL A 72 2.77 5.23 16.04
CA VAL A 72 3.78 4.25 16.46
C VAL A 72 5.10 4.48 15.72
N GLU A 73 5.10 4.70 14.41
CA GLU A 73 6.33 4.96 13.64
C GLU A 73 7.07 6.23 14.11
N ASN A 74 6.33 7.28 14.46
CA ASN A 74 6.91 8.50 15.04
C ASN A 74 7.47 8.24 16.43
N TRP A 75 6.80 7.44 17.26
CA TRP A 75 7.31 7.10 18.59
C TRP A 75 8.57 6.25 18.53
N LEU A 76 8.63 5.25 17.65
CA LEU A 76 9.84 4.44 17.44
C LEU A 76 11.02 5.34 17.02
N THR A 77 10.77 6.29 16.11
CA THR A 77 11.77 7.27 15.69
C THR A 77 12.21 8.18 16.86
N ALA A 78 11.26 8.70 17.64
CA ALA A 78 11.55 9.55 18.80
C ALA A 78 12.34 8.80 19.89
N LEU A 79 12.12 7.50 20.02
CA LEU A 79 12.86 6.59 20.92
C LEU A 79 14.20 6.11 20.33
N LYS A 80 14.57 6.57 19.12
CA LYS A 80 15.79 6.20 18.40
C LYS A 80 15.91 4.69 18.14
N ILE A 81 14.78 4.02 17.92
CA ILE A 81 14.74 2.63 17.50
C ILE A 81 15.04 2.58 16.00
N GLU A 82 16.02 1.76 15.61
CA GLU A 82 16.37 1.60 14.21
C GLU A 82 15.25 0.93 13.41
N MET A 83 14.80 1.60 12.35
CA MET A 83 13.71 1.11 11.50
C MET A 83 14.21 0.24 10.33
N THR A 84 15.51 -0.01 10.24
CA THR A 84 16.12 -0.80 9.16
C THR A 84 15.61 -2.24 9.16
N GLU A 85 15.42 -2.83 10.35
CA GLU A 85 14.87 -4.18 10.51
C GLU A 85 13.47 -4.33 9.90
N LYS A 86 12.64 -3.27 9.95
CA LYS A 86 11.32 -3.25 9.32
C LYS A 86 11.43 -3.47 7.80
N GLY A 87 12.43 -2.88 7.16
CA GLY A 87 12.70 -3.03 5.73
C GLY A 87 13.02 -4.47 5.37
N TYR A 88 14.01 -5.07 6.05
CA TYR A 88 14.41 -6.46 5.81
C TYR A 88 13.28 -7.46 6.10
N GLN A 89 12.52 -7.23 7.17
CA GLN A 89 11.38 -8.09 7.49
C GLN A 89 10.29 -7.98 6.43
N TYR A 90 10.02 -6.78 5.90
CA TYR A 90 9.05 -6.59 4.83
C TYR A 90 9.45 -7.32 3.54
N GLU A 91 10.72 -7.19 3.13
CA GLU A 91 11.25 -7.90 1.97
C GLU A 91 11.11 -9.41 2.13
N LYS A 92 11.57 -9.94 3.27
CA LYS A 92 11.47 -11.37 3.57
C LYS A 92 10.02 -11.88 3.54
N THR A 93 9.12 -11.19 4.23
CA THR A 93 7.70 -11.60 4.26
C THR A 93 7.06 -11.52 2.88
N SER A 94 7.41 -10.51 2.07
CA SER A 94 6.92 -10.41 0.69
C SER A 94 7.41 -11.56 -0.19
N LEU A 95 8.67 -11.97 -0.03
CA LEU A 95 9.25 -13.12 -0.73
C LEU A 95 8.61 -14.45 -0.30
N ASP A 96 8.41 -14.64 1.00
CA ASP A 96 7.80 -15.86 1.55
C ASP A 96 6.34 -16.01 1.05
N GLU A 97 5.55 -14.93 1.09
CA GLU A 97 4.18 -14.92 0.57
C GLU A 97 4.16 -15.18 -0.95
N LEU A 98 5.00 -14.47 -1.72
CA LEU A 98 5.07 -14.64 -3.18
C LEU A 98 5.43 -16.07 -3.57
N ASN A 99 6.45 -16.66 -2.93
CA ASN A 99 6.85 -18.04 -3.18
C ASN A 99 5.75 -19.04 -2.82
N SER A 100 5.02 -18.80 -1.72
CA SER A 100 3.88 -19.63 -1.36
C SER A 100 2.80 -19.61 -2.44
N HIS A 101 2.50 -18.45 -3.04
CA HIS A 101 1.53 -18.36 -4.12
C HIS A 101 2.04 -18.97 -5.44
N LEU A 102 3.32 -18.81 -5.77
CA LEU A 102 3.94 -19.47 -6.93
C LEU A 102 3.85 -21.00 -6.80
N GLU A 103 4.19 -21.55 -5.64
CA GLU A 103 4.19 -22.99 -5.37
C GLU A 103 2.78 -23.61 -5.40
N ASN A 104 1.78 -22.86 -4.95
CA ASN A 104 0.41 -23.36 -4.85
C ASN A 104 -0.42 -23.14 -6.12
N ASN A 105 0.10 -22.42 -7.12
CA ASN A 105 -0.63 -22.22 -8.37
C ASN A 105 -0.41 -23.40 -9.34
N PRO A 106 -1.46 -24.16 -9.72
CA PRO A 106 -1.32 -25.32 -10.60
C PRO A 106 -0.91 -24.98 -12.04
N LEU A 107 -1.04 -23.73 -12.47
CA LEU A 107 -0.63 -23.25 -13.80
C LEU A 107 0.82 -22.75 -13.82
N VAL A 108 1.48 -22.60 -12.67
CA VAL A 108 2.89 -22.20 -12.56
C VAL A 108 3.74 -23.47 -12.54
N GLN A 109 4.06 -24.02 -13.72
CA GLN A 109 4.80 -25.28 -13.83
C GLN A 109 6.30 -25.04 -14.03
N ASN A 110 6.65 -24.08 -14.88
CA ASN A 110 8.03 -23.75 -15.18
C ASN A 110 8.45 -22.42 -14.53
N TYR A 111 9.00 -22.46 -13.32
CA TYR A 111 9.38 -21.26 -12.58
C TYR A 111 10.66 -21.44 -11.75
N GLU A 112 11.22 -20.33 -11.31
CA GLU A 112 12.28 -20.27 -10.29
C GLU A 112 11.80 -19.38 -9.14
N LYS A 113 12.09 -19.77 -7.90
CA LYS A 113 11.60 -19.07 -6.71
C LYS A 113 12.14 -17.64 -6.61
N ALA A 114 11.34 -16.77 -6.03
CA ALA A 114 11.73 -15.43 -5.66
C ALA A 114 12.78 -15.42 -4.56
N THR A 115 13.83 -14.63 -4.78
CA THR A 115 14.95 -14.52 -3.86
C THR A 115 15.59 -13.13 -3.91
N THR A 116 16.25 -12.77 -2.81
CA THR A 116 17.19 -11.64 -2.74
C THR A 116 18.58 -12.13 -3.12
N LYS A 117 19.28 -11.40 -4.00
CA LYS A 117 20.65 -11.78 -4.36
C LYS A 117 21.56 -10.59 -4.60
N ILE A 118 22.75 -10.68 -4.02
CA ILE A 118 23.90 -9.86 -4.41
C ILE A 118 24.65 -10.59 -5.53
N ILE A 119 24.70 -9.96 -6.71
CA ILE A 119 25.31 -10.53 -7.91
C ILE A 119 26.47 -9.65 -8.37
N LYS A 120 27.64 -10.27 -8.54
CA LYS A 120 28.84 -9.61 -9.08
C LYS A 120 29.21 -10.20 -10.42
N VAL A 121 29.26 -9.37 -11.45
CA VAL A 121 29.61 -9.71 -12.83
C VAL A 121 30.57 -8.65 -13.38
N ASN A 122 31.69 -9.09 -13.96
CA ASN A 122 32.66 -8.20 -14.63
C ASN A 122 33.08 -6.96 -13.81
N GLY A 123 33.19 -7.12 -12.48
CA GLY A 123 33.54 -6.04 -11.55
C GLY A 123 32.35 -5.22 -11.04
N THR A 124 31.23 -5.20 -11.76
CA THR A 124 29.97 -4.58 -11.32
C THR A 124 29.27 -5.45 -10.29
N LYS A 125 28.80 -4.84 -9.20
CA LYS A 125 28.07 -5.50 -8.12
C LYS A 125 26.69 -4.86 -8.00
N GLU A 126 25.64 -5.68 -8.11
CA GLU A 126 24.26 -5.30 -7.84
C GLU A 126 23.67 -6.12 -6.71
N GLU A 127 22.84 -5.50 -5.89
CA GLU A 127 21.97 -6.17 -4.94
C GLU A 127 20.56 -6.10 -5.50
N ILE A 128 19.91 -7.24 -5.71
CA ILE A 128 18.56 -7.33 -6.26
C ILE A 128 17.65 -7.87 -5.17
N ASP A 129 16.71 -7.03 -4.70
CA ASP A 129 15.81 -7.33 -3.59
C ASP A 129 14.90 -8.50 -3.94
N ILE A 130 14.35 -8.50 -5.17
CA ILE A 130 13.47 -9.56 -5.65
C ILE A 130 13.85 -9.92 -7.08
N ILE A 131 14.21 -11.18 -7.31
CA ILE A 131 14.37 -11.74 -8.65
C ILE A 131 13.76 -13.14 -8.71
N PHE A 132 12.97 -13.40 -9.75
CA PHE A 132 12.36 -14.71 -10.01
C PHE A 132 12.05 -14.90 -11.49
N ARG A 133 11.67 -16.12 -11.87
CA ARG A 133 11.32 -16.45 -13.25
C ARG A 133 10.01 -17.21 -13.29
N VAL A 134 9.17 -16.91 -14.27
CA VAL A 134 7.99 -17.69 -14.66
C VAL A 134 8.01 -17.83 -16.18
N GLY A 135 8.08 -19.06 -16.68
CA GLY A 135 8.21 -19.36 -18.11
C GLY A 135 9.40 -18.64 -18.75
N SER A 136 9.17 -17.94 -19.85
CA SER A 136 10.14 -17.07 -20.54
C SER A 136 10.28 -15.65 -19.96
N SER A 137 9.71 -15.39 -18.78
CA SER A 137 9.69 -14.07 -18.16
C SER A 137 10.51 -14.03 -16.87
N VAL A 138 11.43 -13.07 -16.77
CA VAL A 138 12.20 -12.77 -15.55
C VAL A 138 11.63 -11.52 -14.90
N LEU A 139 11.27 -11.60 -13.63
CA LEU A 139 10.76 -10.47 -12.87
C LEU A 139 11.84 -9.94 -11.94
N ILE A 140 11.96 -8.61 -11.89
CA ILE A 140 12.95 -7.90 -11.07
C ILE A 140 12.22 -6.84 -10.27
N GLY A 141 12.22 -7.00 -8.96
CA GLY A 141 11.53 -6.14 -8.02
C GLY A 141 12.47 -5.35 -7.11
N GLU A 142 12.06 -4.14 -6.77
CA GLU A 142 12.60 -3.37 -5.65
C GLU A 142 11.56 -3.34 -4.52
N ALA A 143 11.97 -3.66 -3.28
CA ALA A 143 11.07 -3.64 -2.13
C ALA A 143 11.29 -2.35 -1.33
N LYS A 144 10.23 -1.56 -1.12
CA LYS A 144 10.28 -0.36 -0.28
C LYS A 144 9.30 -0.43 0.88
N SER A 145 9.86 -0.42 2.10
CA SER A 145 9.07 -0.24 3.32
C SER A 145 8.92 1.26 3.62
N ILE A 146 7.90 1.89 3.04
CA ILE A 146 7.63 3.33 3.23
C ILE A 146 6.75 3.53 4.47
N VAL A 147 7.11 4.52 5.29
CA VAL A 147 6.29 4.94 6.45
C VAL A 147 4.92 5.44 6.01
N THR A 148 3.99 5.50 6.96
CA THR A 148 2.61 5.93 6.74
C THR A 148 2.57 7.30 6.06
N THR A 149 1.76 7.41 5.00
CA THR A 149 1.63 8.61 4.18
C THR A 149 0.22 9.19 4.34
N ASP A 150 0.11 10.31 5.04
CA ASP A 150 -1.16 10.93 5.44
C ASP A 150 -1.13 12.47 5.47
N SER A 151 0.00 13.06 5.07
CA SER A 151 0.22 14.50 4.97
C SER A 151 0.86 14.86 3.62
N PRO A 152 0.67 16.07 3.10
CA PRO A 152 1.30 16.50 1.84
C PRO A 152 2.82 16.28 1.81
N ILE A 153 3.49 16.53 2.93
CA ILE A 153 4.94 16.32 3.07
C ILE A 153 5.29 14.83 2.97
N SER A 154 4.52 13.95 3.63
CA SER A 154 4.73 12.50 3.49
C SER A 154 4.42 11.99 2.08
N TYR A 155 3.41 12.55 1.38
CA TYR A 155 3.13 12.19 -0.02
C TYR A 155 4.30 12.54 -0.93
N TYR A 156 4.87 13.73 -0.76
CA TYR A 156 6.06 14.16 -1.51
C TYR A 156 7.26 13.25 -1.23
N ARG A 157 7.53 12.93 0.05
CA ARG A 157 8.63 12.04 0.43
C ARG A 157 8.44 10.63 -0.13
N ALA A 158 7.21 10.09 -0.08
CA ALA A 158 6.89 8.78 -0.64
C ALA A 158 7.15 8.74 -2.15
N ILE A 159 6.71 9.75 -2.91
CA ILE A 159 7.02 9.87 -4.35
C ILE A 159 8.53 9.88 -4.57
N LYS A 160 9.29 10.70 -3.81
CA LYS A 160 10.75 10.77 -3.98
C LYS A 160 11.44 9.44 -3.72
N THR A 161 11.01 8.70 -2.71
CA THR A 161 11.51 7.34 -2.44
C THR A 161 11.20 6.39 -3.60
N LEU A 162 9.97 6.44 -4.13
CA LEU A 162 9.55 5.58 -5.25
C LEU A 162 10.24 5.95 -6.57
N GLU A 163 10.52 7.24 -6.81
CA GLU A 163 11.31 7.70 -7.96
C GLU A 163 12.75 7.16 -7.93
N GLY A 164 13.35 7.07 -6.74
CA GLY A 164 14.65 6.43 -6.54
C GLY A 164 14.59 4.91 -6.70
N ALA A 165 13.53 4.28 -6.18
CA ALA A 165 13.28 2.84 -6.38
C ALA A 165 13.13 2.49 -7.88
N ALA A 166 12.43 3.33 -8.64
CA ALA A 166 12.25 3.15 -10.08
C ALA A 166 13.59 3.24 -10.84
N GLU A 167 14.48 4.16 -10.46
CA GLU A 167 15.84 4.22 -11.01
C GLU A 167 16.67 2.99 -10.64
N GLN A 168 16.57 2.54 -9.38
CA GLN A 168 17.26 1.36 -8.90
C GLN A 168 16.84 0.12 -9.69
N VAL A 169 15.54 -0.16 -9.80
CA VAL A 169 15.07 -1.34 -10.54
C VAL A 169 15.36 -1.26 -12.02
N LYS A 170 15.20 -0.10 -12.68
CA LYS A 170 15.59 0.06 -14.10
C LYS A 170 17.06 -0.28 -14.33
N ARG A 171 17.95 0.22 -13.48
CA ARG A 171 19.39 -0.08 -13.53
C ARG A 171 19.66 -1.57 -13.28
N LYS A 172 19.02 -2.19 -12.29
CA LYS A 172 19.13 -3.62 -11.99
C LYS A 172 18.61 -4.48 -13.16
N THR A 173 17.52 -4.06 -13.80
CA THR A 173 16.94 -4.71 -14.99
C THR A 173 17.89 -4.67 -16.17
N GLU A 174 18.50 -3.53 -16.46
CA GLU A 174 19.49 -3.43 -17.53
C GLU A 174 20.74 -4.27 -17.22
N PHE A 175 21.20 -4.27 -15.97
CA PHE A 175 22.29 -5.14 -15.53
C PHE A 175 21.98 -6.63 -15.75
N VAL A 176 20.78 -7.09 -15.40
CA VAL A 176 20.38 -8.49 -15.63
C VAL A 176 20.29 -8.79 -17.12
N LYS A 177 19.69 -7.89 -17.91
CA LYS A 177 19.55 -8.03 -19.36
C LYS A 177 20.90 -8.19 -20.07
N GLN A 178 21.90 -7.43 -19.66
CA GLN A 178 23.24 -7.45 -20.26
C GLN A 178 24.06 -8.69 -19.86
N ASN A 179 23.70 -9.39 -18.79
CA ASN A 179 24.51 -10.45 -18.20
C ASN A 179 23.73 -11.76 -17.96
N LEU A 180 22.63 -12.00 -18.70
CA LEU A 180 21.67 -13.09 -18.46
C LEU A 180 22.33 -14.46 -18.22
N GLU A 181 23.28 -14.87 -19.05
CA GLU A 181 23.96 -16.17 -18.90
C GLU A 181 24.65 -16.31 -17.52
N GLU A 182 25.35 -15.26 -17.08
CA GLU A 182 26.07 -15.26 -15.80
C GLU A 182 25.12 -15.12 -14.61
N ILE A 183 24.00 -14.39 -14.78
CA ILE A 183 22.93 -14.32 -13.79
C ILE A 183 22.36 -15.71 -13.54
N PHE A 184 21.98 -16.43 -14.60
CA PHE A 184 21.40 -17.77 -14.51
C PHE A 184 22.33 -18.75 -13.80
N LYS A 185 23.62 -18.75 -14.17
CA LYS A 185 24.66 -19.56 -13.49
C LYS A 185 24.79 -19.22 -12.01
N LYS A 186 24.74 -17.94 -11.63
CA LYS A 186 24.90 -17.50 -10.23
C LYS A 186 23.65 -17.73 -9.38
N LEU A 187 22.48 -17.79 -10.00
CA LEU A 187 21.21 -18.12 -9.37
C LEU A 187 20.93 -19.63 -9.34
N ASP A 188 21.78 -20.44 -9.99
CA ASP A 188 21.60 -21.90 -10.15
C ASP A 188 20.26 -22.25 -10.85
N TRP A 189 19.84 -21.40 -11.78
CA TRP A 189 18.64 -21.62 -12.59
C TRP A 189 18.94 -22.60 -13.72
N LYS A 190 18.10 -23.63 -13.85
CA LYS A 190 18.35 -24.76 -14.77
C LYS A 190 17.89 -24.50 -16.20
N THR A 191 17.00 -23.54 -16.39
CA THR A 191 16.49 -23.12 -17.70
C THR A 191 17.59 -22.48 -18.54
N ASP A 192 17.52 -22.61 -19.87
CA ASP A 192 18.45 -21.88 -20.74
C ASP A 192 18.07 -20.39 -20.74
N HIS A 193 19.03 -19.53 -20.43
CA HIS A 193 18.89 -18.08 -20.51
C HIS A 193 18.42 -17.57 -21.88
N LYS A 194 18.63 -18.35 -22.95
CA LYS A 194 18.16 -18.03 -24.31
C LYS A 194 16.65 -18.14 -24.47
N ASP A 195 15.97 -18.85 -23.57
CA ASP A 195 14.53 -19.00 -23.58
C ASP A 195 13.82 -17.77 -22.98
N ILE A 196 14.56 -16.76 -22.51
CA ILE A 196 13.98 -15.56 -21.92
C ILE A 196 13.61 -14.53 -22.99
N ASN A 197 12.33 -14.16 -23.00
CA ASN A 197 11.76 -13.18 -23.92
C ASN A 197 11.51 -11.83 -23.27
N THR A 198 11.18 -11.83 -21.97
CA THR A 198 10.73 -10.61 -21.28
C THR A 198 11.42 -10.47 -19.92
N ILE A 199 11.82 -9.23 -19.59
CA ILE A 199 12.26 -8.87 -18.25
C ILE A 199 11.36 -7.76 -17.72
N ILE A 200 10.66 -8.01 -16.62
CA ILE A 200 9.60 -7.15 -16.10
C ILE A 200 10.09 -6.48 -14.81
N PRO A 201 10.37 -5.16 -14.82
CA PRO A 201 10.66 -4.41 -13.61
C PRO A 201 9.38 -4.10 -12.84
N PHE A 202 9.44 -4.08 -11.50
CA PHE A 202 8.34 -3.61 -10.67
C PHE A 202 8.85 -3.12 -9.30
N ILE A 203 7.98 -2.43 -8.56
CA ILE A 203 8.24 -2.01 -7.19
C ILE A 203 7.15 -2.60 -6.29
N ILE A 204 7.54 -3.24 -5.18
CA ILE A 204 6.61 -3.57 -4.10
C ILE A 204 6.73 -2.51 -3.00
N ASN A 205 5.63 -1.84 -2.71
CA ASN A 205 5.55 -0.82 -1.68
C ASN A 205 4.69 -1.30 -0.50
N SER A 206 5.24 -1.26 0.72
CA SER A 206 4.50 -1.63 1.93
C SER A 206 3.34 -0.67 2.22
N ASN A 207 3.46 0.55 1.72
CA ASN A 207 2.43 1.56 1.81
C ASN A 207 1.57 1.47 0.55
N LYS A 208 0.28 1.17 0.69
CA LYS A 208 -0.66 0.98 -0.43
C LYS A 208 -0.89 2.25 -1.27
N ILE A 209 -0.37 3.39 -0.83
CA ILE A 209 -0.39 4.64 -1.59
C ILE A 209 0.53 4.49 -2.82
N TYR A 210 0.01 4.91 -3.98
CA TYR A 210 0.60 4.76 -5.32
C TYR A 210 0.60 3.34 -5.90
N SER A 211 0.06 2.34 -5.21
CA SER A 211 -0.22 1.03 -5.85
C SER A 211 -1.17 1.21 -7.04
N GLY A 212 -0.84 0.57 -8.17
CA GLY A 212 -1.56 0.71 -9.45
C GLY A 212 -1.14 1.91 -10.30
N PHE A 213 -0.14 2.69 -9.87
CA PHE A 213 0.51 3.71 -10.71
C PHE A 213 1.86 3.22 -11.22
N SER A 214 2.34 3.85 -12.29
CA SER A 214 3.72 3.69 -12.75
C SER A 214 4.52 4.97 -12.52
N ILE A 215 5.72 4.83 -11.97
CA ILE A 215 6.69 5.93 -11.87
C ILE A 215 7.88 5.60 -12.75
N LYS A 216 8.20 6.51 -13.68
CA LYS A 216 9.22 6.28 -14.72
C LYS A 216 8.98 4.93 -15.40
N ASP A 217 7.76 4.64 -15.85
CA ASP A 217 7.40 3.40 -16.55
C ASP A 217 7.63 2.11 -15.75
N VAL A 218 7.82 2.20 -14.44
CA VAL A 218 7.92 1.03 -13.56
C VAL A 218 6.62 0.93 -12.76
N PRO A 219 5.88 -0.19 -12.86
CA PRO A 219 4.66 -0.39 -12.09
C PRO A 219 4.96 -0.50 -10.60
N ILE A 220 4.10 0.13 -9.80
CA ILE A 220 4.13 0.08 -8.34
C ILE A 220 2.93 -0.73 -7.88
N VAL A 221 3.19 -1.77 -7.11
CA VAL A 221 2.19 -2.64 -6.51
C VAL A 221 2.47 -2.80 -5.02
N ASP A 222 1.52 -3.35 -4.29
CA ASP A 222 1.78 -3.89 -2.95
C ASP A 222 1.90 -5.42 -3.01
N ASP A 223 2.30 -6.02 -1.89
CA ASP A 223 2.46 -7.47 -1.74
C ASP A 223 1.16 -8.21 -2.07
N LYS A 224 0.00 -7.64 -1.71
CA LYS A 224 -1.30 -8.27 -1.94
C LYS A 224 -1.68 -8.28 -3.42
N ILE A 225 -1.33 -7.24 -4.18
CA ILE A 225 -1.60 -7.20 -5.62
C ILE A 225 -0.81 -8.28 -6.37
N ILE A 226 0.51 -8.36 -6.15
CA ILE A 226 1.35 -9.35 -6.84
C ILE A 226 1.05 -10.79 -6.39
N CYS A 227 0.82 -11.00 -5.10
CA CYS A 227 0.43 -12.32 -4.59
C CYS A 227 -0.93 -12.76 -5.15
N ARG A 228 -1.91 -11.83 -5.23
CA ARG A 228 -3.23 -12.13 -5.80
C ARG A 228 -3.15 -12.57 -7.26
N TYR A 229 -2.17 -12.06 -8.03
CA TYR A 229 -1.96 -12.52 -9.39
C TYR A 229 -1.77 -14.02 -9.44
N PHE A 230 -0.82 -14.53 -8.65
CA PHE A 230 -0.50 -15.97 -8.59
C PHE A 230 -1.47 -16.78 -7.74
N GLU A 231 -2.39 -16.15 -7.01
CA GLU A 231 -3.43 -16.88 -6.27
C GLU A 231 -4.53 -17.42 -7.21
N SER A 232 -4.95 -16.63 -8.19
CA SER A 232 -6.06 -17.00 -9.06
C SER A 232 -6.03 -16.24 -10.39
N GLY A 233 -6.30 -16.97 -11.47
CA GLY A 233 -6.51 -16.39 -12.79
C GLY A 233 -7.84 -15.65 -12.96
N GLU A 234 -8.65 -15.53 -11.90
CA GLU A 234 -9.91 -14.79 -11.89
C GLU A 234 -9.90 -13.70 -10.81
N PHE A 235 -10.44 -12.51 -11.13
CA PHE A 235 -10.62 -11.44 -10.16
C PHE A 235 -12.08 -10.99 -10.06
N PRO A 236 -12.76 -11.21 -8.93
CA PRO A 236 -14.15 -10.84 -8.79
C PRO A 236 -14.35 -9.32 -8.75
N ILE A 237 -15.27 -8.82 -9.56
CA ILE A 237 -15.67 -7.40 -9.61
C ILE A 237 -16.89 -7.17 -8.73
N PHE A 238 -17.91 -8.01 -8.90
CA PHE A 238 -19.16 -7.92 -8.16
C PHE A 238 -19.53 -9.27 -7.57
N SER A 239 -19.94 -9.25 -6.31
CA SER A 239 -20.38 -10.43 -5.58
C SER A 239 -21.65 -10.13 -4.81
N ILE A 240 -22.60 -11.05 -4.84
CA ILE A 240 -23.85 -10.95 -4.07
C ILE A 240 -23.88 -12.03 -2.99
N PRO A 241 -24.54 -11.77 -1.84
CA PRO A 241 -24.80 -12.81 -0.86
C PRO A 241 -25.84 -13.79 -1.39
N GLU A 242 -25.52 -15.08 -1.45
CA GLU A 242 -26.43 -16.16 -1.80
C GLU A 242 -26.19 -17.33 -0.84
N ASN A 243 -27.22 -17.76 -0.10
CA ASN A 243 -27.16 -18.92 0.81
C ASN A 243 -25.95 -18.91 1.79
N LYS A 244 -25.70 -17.76 2.43
CA LYS A 244 -24.55 -17.53 3.35
C LYS A 244 -23.16 -17.61 2.71
N LYS A 245 -23.07 -17.64 1.38
CA LYS A 245 -21.83 -17.53 0.61
C LYS A 245 -21.89 -16.29 -0.29
N MET A 246 -20.73 -15.85 -0.77
CA MET A 246 -20.66 -14.84 -1.81
C MET A 246 -20.62 -15.53 -3.16
N ARG A 247 -21.53 -15.16 -4.06
CA ARG A 247 -21.50 -15.57 -5.46
C ARG A 247 -20.98 -14.42 -6.31
N HIS A 248 -19.93 -14.67 -7.07
CA HIS A 248 -19.41 -13.71 -8.05
C HIS A 248 -20.37 -13.66 -9.25
N ILE A 249 -20.85 -12.46 -9.58
CA ILE A 249 -21.76 -12.23 -10.72
C ILE A 249 -21.05 -11.60 -11.91
N ALA A 250 -19.90 -10.97 -11.66
CA ALA A 250 -18.97 -10.51 -12.69
C ALA A 250 -17.53 -10.59 -12.18
N TRP A 251 -16.60 -10.97 -13.05
CA TRP A 251 -15.17 -11.12 -12.74
C TRP A 251 -14.32 -10.86 -13.99
N PHE A 252 -13.05 -10.54 -13.78
CA PHE A 252 -12.04 -10.55 -14.84
C PHE A 252 -11.48 -11.95 -15.01
N ASP A 253 -11.41 -12.41 -16.26
CA ASP A 253 -10.57 -13.54 -16.64
C ASP A 253 -9.15 -13.00 -16.90
N ILE A 254 -8.26 -13.18 -15.92
CA ILE A 254 -6.86 -12.76 -16.00
C ILE A 254 -6.06 -13.80 -16.80
N TYR A 255 -6.19 -15.08 -16.47
CA TYR A 255 -5.55 -16.18 -17.20
C TYR A 255 -6.23 -17.53 -16.91
N LYS A 256 -6.18 -18.44 -17.88
CA LYS A 256 -6.68 -19.84 -17.77
C LYS A 256 -5.63 -20.88 -18.15
N THR A 257 -4.54 -20.45 -18.77
CA THR A 257 -3.44 -21.31 -19.21
C THR A 257 -2.11 -20.76 -18.69
N GLU A 258 -1.08 -21.60 -18.67
CA GLU A 258 0.29 -21.18 -18.31
C GLU A 258 0.82 -20.08 -19.27
N GLN A 259 0.49 -20.17 -20.56
CA GLN A 259 0.90 -19.16 -21.55
C GLN A 259 0.22 -17.80 -21.31
N GLU A 260 -1.07 -17.79 -20.96
CA GLU A 260 -1.77 -16.57 -20.58
C GLU A 260 -1.23 -16.01 -19.25
N LEU A 261 -0.98 -16.89 -18.27
CA LEU A 261 -0.39 -16.52 -17.00
C LEU A 261 0.94 -15.81 -17.22
N GLU A 262 1.80 -16.31 -18.11
CA GLU A 262 3.09 -15.69 -18.37
C GLU A 262 2.94 -14.35 -19.10
N SER A 263 2.16 -14.32 -20.19
CA SER A 263 2.03 -13.14 -21.04
C SER A 263 1.29 -11.96 -20.37
N ASN A 264 0.45 -12.23 -19.37
CA ASN A 264 -0.36 -11.21 -18.70
C ASN A 264 0.30 -10.58 -17.46
N ILE A 265 1.46 -11.07 -16.99
CA ILE A 265 2.11 -10.57 -15.76
C ILE A 265 2.33 -9.06 -15.83
N GLY A 266 3.03 -8.60 -16.86
CA GLY A 266 3.39 -7.17 -17.00
C GLY A 266 2.15 -6.28 -17.05
N LYS A 267 1.18 -6.67 -17.90
CA LYS A 267 -0.11 -5.99 -18.04
C LYS A 267 -0.89 -5.91 -16.72
N TYR A 268 -0.86 -6.98 -15.93
CA TYR A 268 -1.53 -7.00 -14.63
C TYR A 268 -0.85 -6.05 -13.63
N LEU A 269 0.49 -6.02 -13.58
CA LEU A 269 1.22 -5.12 -12.69
C LEU A 269 1.04 -3.64 -13.07
N GLU A 270 0.95 -3.34 -14.37
CA GLU A 270 0.68 -2.00 -14.88
C GLU A 270 -0.74 -1.50 -14.62
N SER A 271 -1.71 -2.41 -14.55
CA SER A 271 -3.13 -2.06 -14.37
C SER A 271 -3.85 -3.13 -13.55
N PRO A 272 -3.55 -3.20 -12.23
CA PRO A 272 -4.08 -4.24 -11.37
C PRO A 272 -5.60 -4.10 -11.19
N PRO A 273 -6.38 -5.18 -11.38
CA PRO A 273 -7.83 -5.19 -11.19
C PRO A 273 -8.31 -4.77 -9.80
N GLN A 274 -7.44 -4.72 -8.79
CA GLN A 274 -7.75 -4.22 -7.45
C GLN A 274 -8.03 -2.71 -7.46
N ILE A 275 -7.49 -1.98 -8.43
CA ILE A 275 -7.58 -0.52 -8.55
C ILE A 275 -8.44 -0.17 -9.77
N LEU A 276 -9.73 -0.52 -9.72
CA LEU A 276 -10.68 -0.27 -10.83
C LEU A 276 -11.09 1.20 -10.96
N ALA A 277 -10.96 1.96 -9.88
CA ALA A 277 -11.35 3.36 -9.84
C ALA A 277 -10.28 4.19 -10.56
N ASP A 278 -10.66 4.80 -11.68
CA ASP A 278 -9.83 5.78 -12.37
C ASP A 278 -10.19 7.21 -11.92
N GLN A 279 -9.42 8.19 -12.38
CA GLN A 279 -9.68 9.61 -12.11
C GLN A 279 -11.11 10.03 -12.52
N LYS A 280 -11.72 9.40 -13.53
CA LYS A 280 -13.07 9.74 -14.01
C LYS A 280 -14.14 9.30 -13.03
N ASN A 281 -13.85 8.34 -12.14
CA ASN A 281 -14.72 7.92 -11.06
C ASN A 281 -14.79 8.92 -9.89
N PHE A 282 -13.99 10.00 -9.92
CA PHE A 282 -13.99 11.02 -8.89
C PHE A 282 -14.35 12.40 -9.44
N GLU A 283 -14.85 13.26 -8.56
CA GLU A 283 -15.13 14.66 -8.82
C GLU A 283 -14.77 15.53 -7.62
N TYR A 284 -14.40 16.79 -7.86
CA TYR A 284 -14.18 17.74 -6.78
C TYR A 284 -15.50 18.36 -6.36
N LYS A 285 -15.84 18.23 -5.08
CA LYS A 285 -16.98 18.94 -4.46
C LYS A 285 -16.46 19.98 -3.49
N THR A 286 -17.00 21.19 -3.62
CA THR A 286 -16.77 22.28 -2.67
C THR A 286 -17.91 22.34 -1.67
N ALA A 287 -17.57 22.29 -0.38
CA ALA A 287 -18.52 22.50 0.70
C ALA A 287 -18.14 23.77 1.46
N GLN A 288 -19.15 24.53 1.86
CA GLN A 288 -18.99 25.70 2.71
C GLN A 288 -19.30 25.30 4.15
N ILE A 289 -18.43 25.68 5.08
CA ILE A 289 -18.70 25.50 6.50
C ILE A 289 -19.70 26.58 6.92
N PRO A 290 -20.82 26.22 7.57
CA PRO A 290 -21.77 27.20 8.06
C PRO A 290 -21.09 28.22 8.98
N CYS A 291 -21.38 29.51 8.76
CA CYS A 291 -20.91 30.57 9.62
C CYS A 291 -21.72 30.56 10.92
N ILE A 292 -21.06 30.78 12.07
CA ILE A 292 -21.74 30.84 13.38
C ILE A 292 -22.46 32.19 13.53
N ASN A 293 -21.86 33.26 13.02
CA ASN A 293 -22.39 34.62 13.00
C ASN A 293 -21.82 35.43 11.82
N GLU A 294 -22.24 36.69 11.67
CA GLU A 294 -21.83 37.58 10.57
C GLU A 294 -20.32 37.89 10.56
N ASP A 295 -19.66 37.87 11.72
CA ASP A 295 -18.22 38.10 11.87
C ASP A 295 -17.37 36.84 11.64
N SER A 296 -18.00 35.69 11.41
CA SER A 296 -17.30 34.42 11.23
C SER A 296 -16.54 34.37 9.91
N TYR A 297 -15.34 33.78 9.93
CA TYR A 297 -14.61 33.48 8.70
C TYR A 297 -15.43 32.56 7.79
N LYS A 298 -15.60 32.97 6.54
CA LYS A 298 -16.23 32.15 5.50
C LYS A 298 -15.22 31.11 5.01
N LEU A 299 -15.37 29.89 5.49
CA LEU A 299 -14.50 28.78 5.12
C LEU A 299 -15.18 27.91 4.06
N ALA A 300 -14.49 27.69 2.95
CA ALA A 300 -14.84 26.70 1.95
C ALA A 300 -13.70 25.69 1.82
N TYR A 301 -14.05 24.42 1.63
CA TYR A 301 -13.07 23.39 1.33
C TYR A 301 -13.52 22.57 0.14
N THR A 302 -12.54 22.16 -0.68
CA THR A 302 -12.77 21.31 -1.84
C THR A 302 -12.19 19.93 -1.54
N ARG A 303 -12.99 18.88 -1.74
CA ARG A 303 -12.57 17.48 -1.56
C ARG A 303 -12.80 16.70 -2.84
N LEU A 304 -11.90 15.78 -3.13
CA LEU A 304 -12.13 14.75 -4.13
C LEU A 304 -13.12 13.74 -3.55
N MET A 305 -14.24 13.53 -4.22
CA MET A 305 -15.31 12.62 -3.82
C MET A 305 -15.56 11.60 -4.94
N PRO A 306 -15.90 10.34 -4.61
CA PRO A 306 -16.36 9.40 -5.61
C PRO A 306 -17.65 9.94 -6.24
N LYS A 307 -17.77 9.80 -7.57
CA LYS A 307 -19.06 9.94 -8.24
C LYS A 307 -19.97 8.79 -7.80
N THR A 308 -21.28 8.99 -7.88
CA THR A 308 -22.24 7.89 -7.70
C THR A 308 -21.89 6.74 -8.63
N PHE A 309 -21.62 5.58 -8.04
CA PHE A 309 -21.14 4.39 -8.74
C PHE A 309 -22.29 3.75 -9.50
N ASP A 310 -22.14 3.65 -10.82
CA ASP A 310 -23.02 2.84 -11.65
C ASP A 310 -22.31 1.54 -12.04
N ILE A 311 -22.91 0.42 -11.66
CA ILE A 311 -22.41 -0.93 -11.97
C ILE A 311 -22.32 -1.11 -13.49
N GLU A 312 -23.29 -0.60 -14.24
CA GLU A 312 -23.26 -0.72 -15.70
C GLU A 312 -22.08 0.03 -16.30
N SER A 313 -21.77 1.22 -15.79
CA SER A 313 -20.59 1.98 -16.22
C SER A 313 -19.29 1.22 -16.02
N ILE A 314 -19.15 0.41 -14.97
CA ILE A 314 -17.95 -0.43 -14.76
C ILE A 314 -17.92 -1.56 -15.79
N LEU A 315 -19.04 -2.24 -16.01
CA LEU A 315 -19.11 -3.38 -16.94
C LEU A 315 -18.93 -2.96 -18.42
N LYS A 316 -19.34 -1.74 -18.78
CA LYS A 316 -19.23 -1.18 -20.15
C LYS A 316 -17.87 -0.55 -20.43
N LYS A 317 -17.07 -0.26 -19.41
CA LYS A 317 -15.77 0.37 -19.56
C LYS A 317 -14.78 -0.59 -20.23
N GLN A 318 -13.88 -0.05 -21.03
CA GLN A 318 -12.77 -0.83 -21.56
C GLN A 318 -11.77 -1.12 -20.43
N HIS A 319 -11.51 -2.40 -20.18
CA HIS A 319 -10.55 -2.86 -19.19
C HIS A 319 -9.40 -3.62 -19.86
N PRO A 320 -8.25 -3.74 -19.18
CA PRO A 320 -7.16 -4.57 -19.66
C PRO A 320 -7.60 -6.03 -19.82
N PHE A 321 -8.38 -6.57 -18.88
CA PHE A 321 -8.83 -7.95 -18.88
C PHE A 321 -10.29 -8.08 -19.30
N GLU A 322 -10.64 -9.22 -19.89
CA GLU A 322 -12.01 -9.50 -20.31
C GLU A 322 -12.91 -9.67 -19.07
N ILE A 323 -14.07 -9.02 -19.07
CA ILE A 323 -15.09 -9.22 -18.04
C ILE A 323 -15.99 -10.39 -18.45
N LYS A 324 -16.07 -11.39 -17.60
CA LYS A 324 -17.14 -12.40 -17.63
C LYS A 324 -18.24 -12.03 -16.66
N LYS A 325 -19.46 -12.43 -17.01
CA LYS A 325 -20.68 -12.20 -16.24
C LYS A 325 -21.55 -13.44 -16.29
N ILE A 326 -22.36 -13.62 -15.26
CA ILE A 326 -23.44 -14.62 -15.30
C ILE A 326 -24.54 -14.18 -16.27
N ASP A 327 -25.31 -15.15 -16.73
CA ASP A 327 -26.56 -14.89 -17.45
C ASP A 327 -27.52 -14.09 -16.55
N ASN A 328 -28.32 -13.21 -17.14
CA ASN A 328 -29.30 -12.35 -16.47
C ASN A 328 -28.74 -11.40 -15.40
N ILE A 329 -27.50 -10.92 -15.55
CA ILE A 329 -26.88 -9.96 -14.61
C ILE A 329 -27.75 -8.72 -14.33
N GLU A 330 -28.56 -8.29 -15.31
CA GLU A 330 -29.44 -7.11 -15.22
C GLU A 330 -30.50 -7.24 -14.12
N GLU A 331 -31.02 -8.45 -13.90
CA GLU A 331 -31.98 -8.73 -12.81
C GLU A 331 -31.31 -8.53 -11.44
N TYR A 332 -30.05 -8.97 -11.31
CA TYR A 332 -29.27 -8.82 -10.08
C TYR A 332 -28.83 -7.38 -9.83
N ILE A 333 -28.41 -6.65 -10.88
CA ILE A 333 -28.06 -5.23 -10.77
C ILE A 333 -29.25 -4.42 -10.27
N SER A 334 -30.44 -4.68 -10.81
CA SER A 334 -31.69 -4.00 -10.41
C SER A 334 -32.02 -4.25 -8.93
N GLN A 335 -31.81 -5.47 -8.43
CA GLN A 335 -32.02 -5.79 -7.01
C GLN A 335 -31.01 -5.09 -6.10
N VAL A 336 -29.74 -4.99 -6.51
CA VAL A 336 -28.68 -4.32 -5.73
C VAL A 336 -28.88 -2.80 -5.70
N GLN A 337 -29.25 -2.19 -6.83
CA GLN A 337 -29.53 -0.75 -6.91
C GLN A 337 -30.77 -0.33 -6.12
N ALA A 338 -31.72 -1.24 -5.85
CA ALA A 338 -32.89 -0.95 -5.01
C ALA A 338 -32.56 -0.92 -3.49
N ILE A 339 -31.37 -1.39 -3.09
CA ILE A 339 -30.94 -1.51 -1.68
C ILE A 339 -30.00 -0.38 -1.28
N ILE A 340 -29.35 0.29 -2.25
CA ILE A 340 -28.43 1.44 -2.07
C ILE A 340 -29.20 2.73 -2.28
#